data_AF-A0A843GZ90-F1
#
_entry.id   AF-A0A843GZ90-F1
#
_cell.length_a   1.000
_cell.length_b   1.000
_cell.length_c   1.000
_cell.angle_alpha   90.00
_cell.angle_beta   90.00
_cell.angle_gamma   90.00
#
_symmetry.space_group_name_H-M   'P 1'
#
loop_
_entity.id
_entity.type
_entity.pdbx_description
1 polymer ?
#
loop_
_entity_poly.entity_id
_entity_poly.type
_entity_poly.pdbx_seq_one_letter_code
_entity_poly.pdbx_strand_id
1 'polypeptide(L)'
;MTNKTTEVLKYLQKNKSITSIEAIDKFGATRLSDIIFRLRDKGYNIVTNKEECIDRYGNTCYFGRYVYLGKEKNLDELWNGFISWGNV
;
A
#
# COMPACT_ATOMS: atom_id res chain seq x y z
N MET A 1 -12.03 7.62 -14.35
CA MET A 1 -10.87 8.45 -13.98
C MET A 1 -10.02 7.66 -12.99
N THR A 2 -8.75 7.39 -13.28
CA THR A 2 -7.85 6.69 -12.35
C THR A 2 -7.28 7.68 -11.34
N ASN A 3 -7.53 7.43 -10.04
CA ASN A 3 -6.92 8.20 -8.96
C ASN A 3 -5.60 7.55 -8.55
N LYS A 4 -4.59 8.35 -8.18
CA LYS A 4 -3.28 7.92 -7.67
C LYS A 4 -3.37 6.91 -6.53
N THR A 5 -4.37 7.02 -5.66
CA THR A 5 -4.61 6.01 -4.62
C THR A 5 -4.87 4.61 -5.20
N THR A 6 -5.65 4.52 -6.27
CA THR A 6 -5.98 3.24 -6.92
C THR A 6 -4.78 2.67 -7.66
N GLU A 7 -3.97 3.53 -8.33
CA GLU A 7 -2.75 3.08 -9.02
C GLU A 7 -1.71 2.54 -8.05
N VAL A 8 -1.46 3.26 -6.95
CA VAL A 8 -0.54 2.82 -5.89
C VAL A 8 -1.02 1.53 -5.24
N LEU A 9 -2.32 1.38 -4.97
CA LEU A 9 -2.87 0.13 -4.42
C LEU A 9 -2.65 -1.06 -5.36
N LYS A 10 -2.96 -0.91 -6.65
CA LYS A 10 -2.74 -1.97 -7.65
C LYS A 10 -1.26 -2.36 -7.71
N TYR A 11 -0.38 -1.38 -7.67
CA TYR A 11 1.07 -1.62 -7.64
C TYR A 11 1.49 -2.38 -6.38
N LEU A 12 1.03 -1.95 -5.19
CA LEU A 12 1.32 -2.62 -3.92
C LEU A 12 0.83 -4.07 -3.89
N GLN A 13 -0.34 -4.36 -4.44
CA GLN A 13 -0.88 -5.71 -4.49
C GLN A 13 -0.04 -6.65 -5.37
N LYS A 14 0.53 -6.13 -6.46
CA LYS A 14 1.37 -6.88 -7.40
C LYS A 14 2.83 -6.99 -6.95
N ASN A 15 3.43 -5.87 -6.57
CA ASN A 15 4.88 -5.72 -6.32
C ASN A 15 5.25 -5.76 -4.83
N LYS A 16 4.26 -5.83 -3.94
CA LYS A 16 4.40 -5.94 -2.48
C LYS A 16 5.01 -4.75 -1.75
N SER A 17 5.73 -3.84 -2.41
CA SER A 17 6.25 -2.65 -1.73
C SER A 17 6.40 -1.43 -2.64
N ILE A 18 6.50 -0.25 -2.04
CA ILE A 18 6.79 1.01 -2.74
C ILE A 18 7.43 2.05 -1.81
N THR A 19 8.30 2.88 -2.36
CA THR A 19 8.90 4.04 -1.69
C THR A 19 8.32 5.34 -2.23
N SER A 20 8.52 6.45 -1.51
CA SER A 20 8.09 7.78 -1.99
C SER A 20 8.71 8.16 -3.33
N ILE A 21 9.97 7.79 -3.55
CA ILE A 21 10.72 8.05 -4.79
C ILE A 21 10.07 7.28 -5.95
N GLU A 22 9.83 5.97 -5.78
CA GLU A 22 9.16 5.14 -6.80
C GLU A 22 7.74 5.62 -7.10
N ALA A 23 7.00 6.10 -6.09
CA ALA A 23 5.64 6.61 -6.28
C ALA A 23 5.61 7.92 -7.09
N ILE A 24 6.59 8.79 -6.89
CA ILE A 24 6.76 10.01 -7.68
C ILE A 24 7.13 9.66 -9.13
N ASP A 25 8.14 8.82 -9.32
CA ASP A 25 8.65 8.42 -10.63
C ASP A 25 7.58 7.72 -11.49
N LYS A 26 6.87 6.74 -10.91
CA LYS A 26 5.92 5.90 -11.65
C LYS A 26 4.54 6.52 -11.83
N PHE A 27 4.08 7.28 -10.84
CA PHE A 27 2.69 7.71 -10.78
C PHE A 27 2.52 9.23 -10.61
N GLY A 28 3.59 10.00 -10.40
CA GLY A 28 3.48 11.41 -10.01
C GLY A 28 2.81 11.61 -8.65
N ALA A 29 2.85 10.60 -7.77
CA ALA A 29 2.18 10.62 -6.47
C ALA A 29 3.09 11.23 -5.39
N THR A 30 3.11 12.56 -5.29
CA THR A 30 3.99 13.31 -4.36
C THR A 30 3.67 13.09 -2.88
N ARG A 31 2.40 12.85 -2.54
CA ARG A 31 1.94 12.57 -1.16
C ARG A 31 1.66 11.09 -0.94
N LEU A 32 2.66 10.24 -1.13
CA LEU A 32 2.51 8.79 -0.90
C LEU A 32 2.02 8.48 0.53
N SER A 33 2.54 9.16 1.56
CA SER A 33 2.14 8.93 2.95
C SER A 33 0.63 9.08 3.18
N ASP A 34 0.01 10.09 2.58
CA ASP A 34 -1.44 10.33 2.65
C ASP A 34 -2.24 9.21 1.94
N ILE A 35 -1.73 8.73 0.81
CA ILE A 35 -2.31 7.57 0.12
C ILE A 35 -2.25 6.34 1.01
N ILE A 36 -1.10 6.04 1.61
CA ILE A 36 -0.94 4.89 2.50
C ILE A 36 -1.84 5.01 3.73
N PHE A 37 -1.96 6.19 4.32
CA PHE A 37 -2.87 6.45 5.43
C PHE A 37 -4.32 6.09 5.08
N ARG A 38 -4.82 6.57 3.93
CA ARG A 38 -6.16 6.25 3.42
C ARG A 38 -6.34 4.77 3.06
N LEU A 39 -5.27 4.05 2.71
CA LEU A 39 -5.34 2.61 2.46
C LEU A 39 -5.39 1.81 3.76
N ARG A 40 -4.63 2.21 4.78
CA ARG A 40 -4.69 1.60 6.12
C ARG A 40 -6.09 1.73 6.72
N ASP A 41 -6.70 2.91 6.60
CA ASP A 41 -8.08 3.18 7.02
C ASP A 41 -9.10 2.26 6.33
N LYS A 42 -8.82 1.84 5.10
CA LYS A 42 -9.63 0.87 4.34
C LYS A 42 -9.35 -0.60 4.65
N GLY A 43 -8.54 -0.89 5.68
CA GLY A 43 -8.21 -2.25 6.11
C GLY A 43 -7.11 -2.94 5.29
N TYR A 44 -6.33 -2.18 4.51
CA TYR A 44 -5.13 -2.73 3.87
C TYR A 44 -3.97 -2.72 4.87
N ASN A 45 -3.47 -3.91 5.20
CA ASN A 45 -2.33 -4.06 6.09
C ASN A 45 -1.03 -3.68 5.34
N ILE A 46 -0.51 -2.50 5.66
CA ILE A 46 0.70 -1.93 5.06
C ILE A 46 1.65 -1.49 6.18
N VAL A 47 2.80 -2.13 6.27
CA VAL A 47 3.86 -1.78 7.24
C VAL A 47 4.88 -0.83 6.60
N THR A 48 5.65 -0.14 7.43
CA THR A 48 6.70 0.78 6.98
C THR A 48 8.05 0.30 7.48
N ASN A 49 8.95 -0.02 6.56
CA ASN A 49 10.35 -0.31 6.85
C ASN A 49 11.19 0.93 6.55
N LYS A 50 12.23 1.14 7.35
CA LYS A 50 13.18 2.24 7.16
C LYS A 50 14.26 1.80 6.18
N GLU A 51 14.50 2.60 5.14
CA GLU A 51 15.61 2.41 4.20
C GLU A 51 16.59 3.57 4.34
N GLU A 52 17.87 3.25 4.22
CA GLU A 52 18.96 4.21 4.24
C GLU A 52 19.23 4.76 2.84
N CYS A 53 19.51 6.06 2.74
CA CYS A 53 20.05 6.69 1.54
C CYS A 53 21.12 7.71 1.89
N ILE A 54 21.91 8.09 0.90
CA ILE A 54 22.79 9.24 0.97
C ILE A 54 22.11 10.40 0.25
N ASP A 55 22.00 11.55 0.92
CA ASP A 55 21.47 12.75 0.30
C ASP A 55 22.46 13.40 -0.68
N ARG A 56 22.01 14.45 -1.35
CA ARG A 56 22.82 15.22 -2.31
C ARG A 56 24.03 15.94 -1.69
N TYR A 57 24.11 16.00 -0.36
CA TYR A 57 25.17 16.65 0.42
C TYR A 57 26.09 15.62 1.10
N GLY A 58 25.87 14.32 0.88
CA GLY A 58 26.67 13.25 1.47
C GLY A 58 26.22 12.79 2.86
N ASN A 59 25.07 13.27 3.37
CA ASN A 59 24.57 12.85 4.68
C ASN A 59 23.78 11.54 4.58
N THR A 60 23.98 10.65 5.55
CA THR A 60 23.09 9.50 5.73
C THR A 60 21.70 9.97 6.14
N CYS A 61 20.72 9.59 5.35
CA CYS A 61 19.32 9.90 5.49
C CYS A 61 18.49 8.63 5.45
N TYR A 62 17.22 8.74 5.83
CA TYR A 62 16.33 7.60 5.84
C TYR A 62 14.95 7.94 5.30
N PHE A 63 14.35 6.99 4.61
CA PHE A 63 13.00 7.10 4.05
C PHE A 63 12.23 5.80 4.24
N GLY A 64 10.90 5.88 4.13
CA GLY A 64 10.03 4.73 4.33
C GLY A 64 9.82 3.92 3.06
N ARG A 65 10.04 2.61 3.13
CA ARG A 65 9.47 1.62 2.21
C ARG A 65 8.20 1.06 2.81
N TYR A 66 7.09 1.21 2.09
CA TYR A 66 5.81 0.67 2.49
C TYR A 66 5.65 -0.72 1.92
N VAL A 67 5.32 -1.71 2.74
CA VAL A 67 5.19 -3.13 2.36
C VAL A 67 3.77 -3.60 2.61
N TYR A 68 3.14 -4.14 1.58
CA TYR A 68 1.78 -4.66 1.62
C TYR A 68 1.75 -6.13 2.06
N LEU A 69 1.09 -6.39 3.19
CA LEU A 69 0.97 -7.72 3.78
C LEU A 69 -0.34 -8.42 3.43
N GLY A 70 -1.35 -7.67 2.97
CA GLY A 70 -2.66 -8.20 2.62
C GLY A 70 -3.78 -7.24 2.99
N LYS A 71 -5.02 -7.65 2.73
CA LYS A 71 -6.21 -6.97 3.23
C LYS A 71 -6.81 -7.88 4.30
N GLU A 72 -7.14 -7.32 5.45
CA GLU A 72 -7.90 -8.08 6.44
C GLU A 72 -9.23 -8.50 5.81
N LYS A 73 -9.55 -9.80 5.90
CA LYS A 73 -10.83 -10.31 5.43
C LYS A 73 -11.85 -10.05 6.52
N ASN A 74 -12.93 -9.36 6.17
CA ASN A 74 -14.05 -9.22 7.08
C ASN A 74 -14.72 -10.60 7.26
N LEU A 75 -15.01 -10.99 8.51
CA LEU A 75 -15.69 -12.25 8.83
C LEU A 75 -17.05 -12.35 8.16
N ASP A 76 -17.75 -11.24 7.93
CA ASP A 76 -19.02 -11.17 7.22
C ASP A 76 -18.86 -11.55 5.73
N GLU A 77 -17.77 -11.16 5.07
CA GLU A 77 -17.49 -11.58 3.68
C GLU A 77 -17.25 -13.09 3.60
N LEU A 78 -16.55 -13.65 4.59
CA LEU A 78 -16.29 -15.09 4.68
C LEU A 78 -17.58 -15.88 4.98
N TRP A 79 -18.40 -15.38 5.90
CA TRP A 79 -19.66 -16.02 6.31
C TRP A 79 -20.70 -16.02 5.19
N ASN A 80 -20.87 -14.89 4.49
CA ASN A 80 -21.78 -14.80 3.35
C ASN A 80 -21.34 -15.70 2.18
N GLY A 81 -20.04 -15.83 1.96
CA GLY A 81 -19.50 -16.79 1.01
C GLY A 81 -19.79 -18.24 1.41
N PHE A 82 -19.62 -18.60 2.68
CA PHE A 82 -19.91 -19.95 3.18
C PHE A 82 -21.40 -20.32 3.08
N ILE A 83 -22.30 -19.42 3.48
CA ILE A 83 -23.76 -19.63 3.42
C ILE A 83 -24.24 -19.82 1.96
N SER A 84 -23.62 -19.13 1.00
CA SER A 84 -23.96 -19.26 -0.42
C SER A 84 -23.59 -20.62 -1.02
N TRP A 85 -22.58 -21.31 -0.49
CA TRP A 85 -22.17 -22.64 -0.97
C TRP A 85 -22.95 -23.78 -0.29
N GLY A 86 -23.56 -23.52 0.87
CA GLY A 86 -24.31 -24.52 1.66
C GLY A 86 -25.82 -24.61 1.35
N ASN A 87 -26.33 -23.82 0.40
CA ASN A 87 -27.75 -23.80 0.00
C ASN A 87 -27.99 -24.35 -1.42
N VAL A 88 -27.19 -25.32 -1.87
CA VAL A 88 -27.37 -26.07 -3.13
C VAL A 88 -27.59 -27.54 -2.83
#